data_AF-A0A3S0P922-F1
#
_entry.id   AF-A0A3S0P922-F1
#
_cell.length_a   1.000
_cell.length_b   1.000
_cell.length_c   1.000
_cell.angle_alpha   90.00
_cell.angle_beta   90.00
_cell.angle_gamma   90.00
#
_symmetry.space_group_name_H-M   'P 1'
#
loop_
_entity.id
_entity.type
_entity.pdbx_description
1 polymer ?
#
loop_
_entity_poly.entity_id
_entity_poly.type
_entity_poly.pdbx_seq_one_letter_code
_entity_poly.pdbx_strand_id
1 'polypeptide(L)'
;MDGQAKSHNKLTLKLCVAVLAMFGFGFALVPLYDVMCDALGINGKTNSESALQPQGMVPDTSRLIRVEFMAHNNQGIPWSFTPAQMSMDVHPGEVIQTAYFAQNLSSKAIVGQAVPSVSPGLGATYFNKIECFCFNQQPLNAQAQAEMPLIFYIEPDIPESIHTLTLSYTLYDITEKADVSEIAKTSPPITSDVMQGATHEF
;
A
#
# COMPACT_ATOMS: atom_id res chain seq x y z
N MET A 1 -25.76 14.80 63.59
CA MET A 1 -26.95 15.66 63.51
C MET A 1 -26.93 16.35 62.17
N ASP A 2 -27.95 15.99 61.40
CA ASP A 2 -28.04 15.95 59.95
C ASP A 2 -28.25 17.30 59.26
N GLY A 3 -28.04 17.28 57.95
CA GLY A 3 -29.06 17.84 57.05
C GLY A 3 -28.70 19.12 56.32
N GLN A 4 -27.86 19.03 55.28
CA GLN A 4 -27.92 19.96 54.16
C GLN A 4 -28.38 19.21 52.91
N ALA A 5 -29.69 18.94 52.83
CA ALA A 5 -30.34 18.45 51.62
C ALA A 5 -30.55 19.60 50.64
N LYS A 6 -29.45 20.16 50.10
CA LYS A 6 -29.53 21.07 48.96
C LYS A 6 -29.74 20.20 47.72
N SER A 7 -30.77 20.47 46.91
CA SER A 7 -31.17 19.66 45.76
C SER A 7 -30.00 19.37 44.80
N HIS A 8 -29.31 18.24 45.00
CA HIS A 8 -28.19 17.79 44.17
C HIS A 8 -28.66 17.26 42.82
N ASN A 9 -29.95 16.93 42.68
CA ASN A 9 -30.53 16.43 41.42
C ASN A 9 -30.33 17.42 40.26
N LYS A 10 -30.38 18.73 40.53
CA LYS A 10 -30.13 19.75 39.51
C LYS A 10 -28.66 19.85 39.12
N LEU A 11 -27.75 19.52 40.04
CA LEU A 11 -26.31 19.46 39.77
C LEU A 11 -25.97 18.17 39.02
N THR A 12 -26.46 17.01 39.49
CA THR A 12 -26.29 15.72 38.82
C THR A 12 -26.83 15.74 37.39
N LEU A 13 -28.02 16.33 37.17
CA LEU A 13 -28.58 16.48 35.82
C LEU A 13 -27.68 17.34 34.92
N LYS A 14 -27.12 18.44 35.44
CA LYS A 14 -26.17 19.29 34.70
C LYS A 14 -24.88 18.55 34.34
N LEU A 15 -24.33 17.76 35.27
CA LEU A 15 -23.15 16.94 34.98
C LEU A 15 -23.46 15.85 33.94
N CYS A 16 -24.59 15.16 34.03
CA CYS A 16 -24.98 14.15 33.04
C CYS A 16 -25.17 14.76 31.64
N VAL A 17 -25.81 15.93 31.53
CA VAL A 17 -25.96 16.64 30.25
C VAL A 17 -24.60 17.07 29.70
N ALA A 18 -23.69 17.56 30.55
CA ALA A 18 -22.34 17.93 30.13
C ALA A 18 -21.54 16.73 29.60
N VAL A 19 -21.65 15.57 30.24
CA VAL A 19 -21.02 14.33 29.80
C VAL A 19 -21.56 13.91 28.43
N LEU A 20 -22.89 13.85 28.26
CA LEU A 20 -23.51 13.52 26.97
C LEU A 20 -23.12 14.51 25.87
N ALA A 21 -23.00 15.80 26.20
CA ALA A 21 -22.54 16.81 25.26
C ALA A 21 -21.08 16.60 24.83
N MET A 22 -20.17 16.25 25.75
CA MET A 22 -18.77 15.95 25.40
C MET A 22 -18.66 14.74 24.48
N PHE A 23 -19.39 13.66 24.76
CA PHE A 23 -19.38 12.47 23.90
C PHE A 23 -20.04 12.74 22.55
N GLY A 24 -21.14 13.50 22.52
CA GLY A 24 -21.79 13.92 21.27
C GLY A 24 -20.87 14.78 20.41
N PHE A 25 -20.10 15.68 21.01
CA PHE A 25 -19.12 16.50 20.30
C PHE A 25 -17.97 15.66 19.73
N GLY A 26 -17.46 14.69 20.50
CA GLY A 26 -16.43 13.76 20.02
C GLY A 26 -16.89 12.93 18.82
N PHE A 27 -18.14 12.47 18.82
CA PHE A 27 -18.70 11.71 17.69
C PHE A 27 -18.98 12.60 16.47
N ALA A 28 -19.40 13.85 16.69
CA ALA A 28 -19.61 14.83 15.63
C ALA A 28 -18.31 15.37 15.01
N LEU A 29 -17.18 15.25 15.71
CA LEU A 29 -15.87 15.66 15.21
C LEU A 29 -15.41 14.81 14.02
N VAL A 30 -15.75 13.51 13.99
CA VAL A 30 -15.41 12.62 12.86
C VAL A 30 -15.99 13.10 11.52
N PRO A 31 -17.33 13.28 11.37
CA PRO A 31 -17.89 13.78 10.11
C PRO A 31 -17.53 15.25 9.84
N LEU A 32 -17.28 16.06 10.87
CA LEU A 32 -16.80 17.44 10.69
C LEU A 32 -15.38 17.46 10.09
N TYR A 33 -14.50 16.56 10.53
CA TYR A 33 -13.19 16.38 9.93
C TYR A 33 -13.32 15.94 8.48
N ASP A 34 -14.20 14.99 8.16
CA ASP A 34 -14.40 14.55 6.78
C ASP A 34 -14.87 15.70 5.88
N VAL A 35 -15.88 16.47 6.31
CA VAL A 35 -16.37 17.64 5.54
C VAL A 35 -15.29 18.72 5.39
N MET A 36 -14.47 18.94 6.42
CA MET A 36 -13.38 19.91 6.36
C MET A 36 -12.24 19.42 5.46
N CYS A 37 -11.93 18.13 5.48
CA CYS A 37 -10.96 17.52 4.59
C CYS A 37 -11.42 17.54 3.13
N ASP A 38 -12.72 17.38 2.87
CA ASP A 38 -13.32 17.50 1.54
C ASP A 38 -13.35 18.95 1.06
N ALA A 39 -13.71 19.90 1.94
CA ALA A 39 -13.73 21.33 1.62
C ALA A 39 -12.33 21.91 1.37
N LEU A 40 -11.31 21.38 2.05
CA LEU A 40 -9.91 21.81 1.90
C LEU A 40 -9.14 20.98 0.86
N GLY A 41 -9.74 19.92 0.30
CA GLY A 41 -9.12 19.06 -0.72
C GLY A 41 -7.90 18.27 -0.23
N ILE A 42 -7.77 18.04 1.09
CA ILE A 42 -6.62 17.36 1.72
C ILE A 42 -6.92 15.89 2.01
N ASN A 43 -8.07 15.37 1.55
CA ASN A 43 -8.45 13.98 1.78
C ASN A 43 -7.70 13.03 0.82
N GLY A 44 -6.41 12.89 1.13
CA GLY A 44 -5.40 11.97 0.60
C GLY A 44 -5.73 10.48 0.68
N LYS A 45 -7.01 10.09 0.76
CA LYS A 45 -7.42 8.70 0.87
C LYS A 45 -7.19 8.05 -0.49
N THR A 46 -6.01 7.46 -0.67
CA THR A 46 -5.77 6.45 -1.69
C THR A 46 -6.85 5.39 -1.55
N ASN A 47 -7.69 5.22 -2.57
CA ASN A 47 -8.70 4.17 -2.61
C ASN A 47 -8.01 2.83 -2.30
N SER A 48 -8.41 2.19 -1.21
CA SER A 48 -8.01 0.83 -0.87
C SER A 48 -8.68 -0.22 -1.75
N GLU A 49 -9.51 0.22 -2.70
CA GLU A 49 -10.11 -0.61 -3.73
C GLU A 49 -9.34 -0.40 -5.03
N SER A 50 -8.82 -1.50 -5.58
CA SER A 50 -8.18 -1.54 -6.88
C SER A 50 -9.08 -0.85 -7.90
N ALA A 51 -8.59 0.24 -8.51
CA ALA A 51 -9.32 0.93 -9.56
C ALA A 51 -9.49 -0.04 -10.73
N LEU A 52 -10.72 -0.54 -10.93
CA LEU A 52 -11.10 -1.24 -12.15
C LEU A 52 -10.76 -0.32 -13.32
N GLN A 53 -10.01 -0.84 -14.30
CA GLN A 53 -9.58 -0.13 -15.51
C GLN A 53 -10.66 0.87 -15.98
N PRO A 54 -10.40 2.19 -16.00
CA PRO A 54 -11.42 3.17 -16.31
C PRO A 54 -11.84 3.04 -17.78
N GLN A 55 -12.97 2.38 -18.03
CA GLN A 55 -13.56 2.32 -19.36
C GLN A 55 -14.07 3.72 -19.74
N GLY A 56 -13.42 4.38 -20.70
CA GLY A 56 -13.85 5.66 -21.26
C GLY A 56 -13.07 6.90 -20.81
N MET A 57 -11.98 6.75 -20.06
CA MET A 57 -11.08 7.88 -19.77
C MET A 57 -10.26 8.24 -21.02
N VAL A 58 -10.37 9.49 -21.47
CA VAL A 58 -9.60 10.02 -22.60
C VAL A 58 -8.33 10.68 -22.04
N PRO A 59 -7.13 10.24 -22.45
CA PRO A 59 -5.88 10.87 -22.01
C PRO A 59 -5.80 12.34 -22.44
N ASP A 60 -5.34 13.21 -21.53
CA ASP A 60 -4.99 14.58 -21.84
C ASP A 60 -3.59 14.61 -22.50
N THR A 61 -3.58 14.62 -23.83
CA THR A 61 -2.33 14.66 -24.60
C THR A 61 -1.64 16.03 -24.60
N SER A 62 -2.26 17.07 -24.02
CA SER A 62 -1.69 18.42 -24.00
C SER A 62 -0.66 18.63 -22.88
N ARG A 63 -0.70 17.77 -21.85
CA ARG A 63 0.15 17.85 -20.67
C ARG A 63 1.03 16.61 -20.54
N LEU A 64 2.27 16.81 -20.13
CA LEU A 64 3.18 15.73 -19.75
C LEU A 64 3.46 15.81 -18.25
N ILE A 65 3.43 14.67 -17.58
CA ILE A 65 3.85 14.51 -16.20
C ILE A 65 5.00 13.53 -16.15
N ARG A 66 6.09 13.94 -15.51
CA ARG A 66 7.21 13.04 -15.25
C ARG A 66 6.91 12.16 -14.05
N VAL A 67 6.96 10.86 -14.23
CA VAL A 67 6.93 9.88 -13.14
C VAL A 67 8.34 9.37 -12.90
N GLU A 68 8.81 9.46 -11.67
CA GLU A 68 10.09 8.91 -11.22
C GLU A 68 9.85 7.69 -10.35
N PHE A 69 10.60 6.62 -10.59
CA PHE A 69 10.49 5.36 -9.85
C PHE A 69 11.69 5.18 -8.95
N MET A 70 11.43 4.98 -7.67
CA MET A 70 12.44 4.71 -6.67
C MET A 70 12.16 3.38 -5.98
N ALA A 71 13.23 2.68 -5.64
CA ALA A 71 13.22 1.44 -4.89
C ALA A 71 14.22 1.57 -3.73
N HIS A 72 13.76 1.26 -2.52
CA HIS A 72 14.57 1.27 -1.32
C HIS A 72 14.44 -0.07 -0.60
N ASN A 73 15.55 -0.57 -0.10
CA ASN A 73 15.57 -1.76 0.73
C ASN A 73 15.70 -1.32 2.18
N ASN A 74 14.78 -1.75 3.03
CA ASN A 74 14.91 -1.52 4.46
C ASN A 74 16.14 -2.29 4.99
N GLN A 75 16.71 -1.81 6.10
CA GLN A 75 17.84 -2.49 6.73
C GLN A 75 17.43 -3.93 7.12
N GLY A 76 18.14 -4.91 6.58
CA GLY A 76 17.99 -6.32 6.94
C GLY A 76 17.42 -7.24 5.85
N ILE A 77 16.83 -6.73 4.76
CA ILE A 77 16.40 -7.60 3.65
C ILE A 77 17.52 -7.78 2.60
N PRO A 78 18.07 -8.99 2.42
CA PRO A 78 19.16 -9.27 1.48
C PRO A 78 18.62 -9.46 0.06
N TRP A 79 17.80 -8.52 -0.42
CA TRP A 79 17.28 -8.55 -1.80
C TRP A 79 17.97 -7.49 -2.65
N SER A 80 18.01 -7.71 -3.96
CA SER A 80 18.15 -6.64 -4.95
C SER A 80 16.74 -6.24 -5.37
N PHE A 81 16.41 -4.95 -5.35
CA PHE A 81 15.10 -4.45 -5.77
C PHE A 81 15.27 -3.15 -6.56
N THR A 82 14.92 -3.17 -7.84
CA THR A 82 15.13 -2.04 -8.76
C THR A 82 13.96 -1.85 -9.71
N PRO A 83 13.61 -0.61 -10.07
CA PRO A 83 12.61 -0.38 -11.10
C PRO A 83 13.16 -0.75 -12.48
N ALA A 84 12.29 -1.13 -13.42
CA ALA A 84 12.67 -1.38 -14.82
C ALA A 84 13.13 -0.09 -15.52
N GLN A 85 12.56 1.05 -15.13
CA GLN A 85 12.91 2.38 -15.63
C GLN A 85 12.96 3.36 -14.47
N MET A 86 13.92 4.29 -14.47
CA MET A 86 14.06 5.28 -13.38
C MET A 86 13.06 6.44 -13.51
N SER A 87 12.64 6.75 -14.74
CA SER A 87 11.60 7.75 -14.99
C SER A 87 10.94 7.56 -16.35
N MET A 88 9.76 8.14 -16.51
CA MET A 88 9.01 8.21 -17.77
C MET A 88 8.14 9.45 -17.82
N ASP A 89 7.84 9.93 -19.02
CA ASP A 89 6.82 10.96 -19.23
C ASP A 89 5.52 10.32 -19.67
N VAL A 90 4.43 10.73 -19.03
CA VAL A 90 3.10 10.15 -19.26
C VAL A 90 2.07 11.24 -19.41
N HIS A 91 0.99 10.93 -20.12
CA HIS A 91 -0.16 11.81 -20.20
C HIS A 91 -1.16 11.49 -19.07
N PRO A 92 -1.75 12.49 -18.40
CA PRO A 92 -2.87 12.25 -17.48
C PRO A 92 -3.99 11.49 -18.20
N GLY A 93 -4.55 10.47 -17.56
CA GLY A 93 -5.56 9.56 -18.10
C GLY A 93 -5.00 8.42 -18.95
N GLU A 94 -3.71 8.41 -19.26
CA GLU A 94 -3.03 7.30 -19.93
C GLU A 94 -2.76 6.16 -18.94
N VAL A 95 -3.10 4.93 -19.34
CA VAL A 95 -2.78 3.74 -18.55
C VAL A 95 -1.41 3.24 -18.94
N ILE A 96 -0.55 3.12 -17.93
CA ILE A 96 0.86 2.81 -18.08
C ILE A 96 1.15 1.48 -17.42
N GLN A 97 1.96 0.66 -18.09
CA GLN A 97 2.47 -0.60 -17.57
C GLN A 97 3.99 -0.54 -17.50
N THR A 98 4.52 -0.87 -16.33
CA THR A 98 5.96 -1.02 -16.05
C THR A 98 6.17 -2.17 -15.08
N ALA A 99 7.40 -2.37 -14.61
CA ALA A 99 7.70 -3.41 -13.64
C ALA A 99 8.83 -2.97 -12.69
N TYR A 100 8.91 -3.68 -11.57
CA TYR A 100 10.10 -3.72 -10.73
C TYR A 100 10.67 -5.13 -10.74
N PHE A 101 11.99 -5.24 -10.61
CA PHE A 101 12.69 -6.51 -10.49
C PHE A 101 13.15 -6.71 -9.05
N ALA A 102 12.84 -7.88 -8.50
CA ALA A 102 13.31 -8.31 -7.19
C ALA A 102 14.12 -9.62 -7.32
N GLN A 103 15.21 -9.72 -6.56
CA GLN A 103 16.00 -10.94 -6.44
C GLN A 103 16.38 -11.18 -4.99
N ASN A 104 16.13 -12.38 -4.49
CA ASN A 104 16.58 -12.78 -3.16
C ASN A 104 18.04 -13.25 -3.22
N LEU A 105 18.96 -12.48 -2.65
CA LEU A 105 20.40 -12.78 -2.66
C LEU A 105 20.83 -13.71 -1.52
N SER A 106 19.90 -14.12 -0.65
CA SER A 106 20.20 -15.02 0.47
C SER A 106 20.08 -16.50 0.11
N SER A 107 20.55 -17.35 1.02
CA SER A 107 20.43 -18.80 0.96
C SER A 107 19.12 -19.33 1.55
N LYS A 108 18.17 -18.47 1.94
CA LYS A 108 16.90 -18.84 2.56
C LYS A 108 15.72 -18.25 1.80
N ALA A 109 14.57 -18.89 1.89
CA ALA A 109 13.32 -18.27 1.44
C ALA A 109 12.96 -17.10 2.36
N ILE A 110 12.55 -15.97 1.78
CA ILE A 110 12.18 -14.74 2.47
C ILE A 110 10.84 -14.27 1.91
N VAL A 111 9.99 -13.72 2.77
CA VAL A 111 8.77 -13.04 2.34
C VAL A 111 8.99 -11.53 2.44
N GLY A 112 9.03 -10.88 1.28
CA GLY A 112 9.17 -9.43 1.17
C GLY A 112 7.82 -8.73 1.03
N GLN A 113 7.69 -7.53 1.59
CA GLN A 113 6.56 -6.64 1.37
C GLN A 113 7.05 -5.28 0.90
N ALA A 114 6.54 -4.80 -0.23
CA ALA A 114 6.89 -3.48 -0.76
C ALA A 114 5.81 -2.47 -0.38
N VAL A 115 6.16 -1.52 0.47
CA VAL A 115 5.25 -0.45 0.91
C VAL A 115 5.41 0.77 0.02
N PRO A 116 4.34 1.23 -0.66
CA PRO A 116 4.42 2.38 -1.55
C PRO A 116 4.33 3.73 -0.84
N SER A 117 4.92 4.76 -1.47
CA SER A 117 4.75 6.18 -1.16
C SER A 117 4.80 7.01 -2.45
N VAL A 118 3.99 8.06 -2.53
CA VAL A 118 3.97 9.00 -3.67
C VAL A 118 4.24 10.42 -3.18
N SER A 119 5.10 11.14 -3.90
CA SER A 119 5.47 12.53 -3.62
C SER A 119 5.32 13.40 -4.86
N PRO A 120 4.91 14.69 -4.73
CA PRO A 120 4.41 15.33 -3.51
C PRO A 120 3.09 14.72 -3.04
N GLY A 121 2.78 14.84 -1.74
CA GLY A 121 1.58 14.25 -1.16
C GLY A 121 0.28 14.72 -1.81
N LEU A 122 0.23 15.97 -2.30
CA LEU A 122 -0.92 16.49 -3.06
C LEU A 122 -1.14 15.76 -4.40
N GLY A 123 -0.09 15.19 -4.98
CA GLY A 123 -0.16 14.39 -6.21
C GLY A 123 -0.55 12.93 -5.96
N ALA A 124 -0.43 12.45 -4.72
CA ALA A 124 -0.68 11.06 -4.37
C ALA A 124 -2.15 10.64 -4.56
N THR A 125 -3.10 11.57 -4.37
CA THR A 125 -4.54 11.34 -4.60
C THR A 125 -4.88 11.07 -6.06
N TYR A 126 -4.08 11.59 -6.97
CA TYR A 126 -4.32 11.49 -8.41
C TYR A 126 -3.56 10.29 -9.01
N PHE A 127 -2.68 9.65 -8.26
CA PHE A 127 -1.91 8.50 -8.71
C PHE A 127 -2.64 7.20 -8.35
N ASN A 128 -3.28 6.57 -9.33
CA ASN A 128 -4.06 5.36 -9.13
C ASN A 128 -3.29 4.12 -9.59
N LYS A 129 -3.17 3.14 -8.69
CA LYS A 129 -2.55 1.84 -8.97
C LYS A 129 -3.64 0.83 -9.25
N ILE A 130 -3.62 0.27 -10.46
CA ILE A 130 -4.64 -0.67 -10.92
C ILE A 130 -4.40 -2.07 -10.35
N GLU A 131 -3.14 -2.47 -10.09
CA GLU A 131 -2.84 -3.81 -9.55
C GLU A 131 -2.18 -3.79 -8.17
N CYS A 132 -2.78 -4.55 -7.25
CA CYS A 132 -2.49 -4.50 -5.81
C CYS A 132 -2.49 -5.89 -5.14
N PHE A 133 -1.96 -6.92 -5.81
CA PHE A 133 -1.85 -8.26 -5.20
C PHE A 133 -0.41 -8.79 -5.11
N CYS A 134 0.47 -8.43 -6.05
CA CYS A 134 1.87 -8.85 -6.02
C CYS A 134 2.78 -8.03 -5.08
N PHE A 135 2.30 -7.00 -4.38
CA PHE A 135 3.19 -6.19 -3.51
C PHE A 135 2.91 -6.35 -2.01
N ASN A 136 1.82 -7.02 -1.64
CA ASN A 136 1.47 -7.17 -0.24
C ASN A 136 2.40 -8.15 0.47
N GLN A 137 2.62 -9.33 -0.10
CA GLN A 137 3.54 -10.34 0.44
C GLN A 137 4.07 -11.18 -0.73
N GLN A 138 5.37 -11.13 -0.99
CA GLN A 138 6.02 -11.91 -2.04
C GLN A 138 6.99 -12.92 -1.43
N PRO A 139 6.64 -14.22 -1.43
CA PRO A 139 7.60 -15.24 -1.08
C PRO A 139 8.59 -15.40 -2.24
N LEU A 140 9.88 -15.22 -1.96
CA LEU A 140 10.96 -15.53 -2.90
C LEU A 140 11.88 -16.57 -2.28
N ASN A 141 12.03 -17.69 -2.97
CA ASN A 141 13.00 -18.73 -2.62
C ASN A 141 14.43 -18.19 -2.64
N ALA A 142 15.36 -18.94 -2.04
CA ALA A 142 16.78 -18.62 -2.08
C ALA A 142 17.25 -18.44 -3.53
N GLN A 143 17.99 -17.36 -3.81
CA GLN A 143 18.53 -17.02 -5.14
C GLN A 143 17.48 -16.80 -6.25
N ALA A 144 16.18 -16.85 -5.94
CA ALA A 144 15.12 -16.66 -6.92
C ALA A 144 14.96 -15.18 -7.28
N GLN A 145 14.43 -14.95 -8.48
CA GLN A 145 14.09 -13.62 -9.00
C GLN A 145 12.61 -13.57 -9.38
N ALA A 146 12.01 -12.39 -9.26
CA ALA A 146 10.65 -12.11 -9.68
C ALA A 146 10.58 -10.76 -10.39
N GLU A 147 9.74 -10.72 -11.42
CA GLU A 147 9.26 -9.49 -12.04
C GLU A 147 7.93 -9.14 -11.40
N MET A 148 7.82 -7.93 -10.86
CA MET A 148 6.64 -7.43 -10.18
C MET A 148 6.01 -6.34 -11.06
N PRO A 149 4.96 -6.69 -11.82
CA PRO A 149 4.31 -5.75 -12.72
C PRO A 149 3.62 -4.63 -11.93
N LEU A 150 3.63 -3.43 -12.50
CA LEU A 150 2.95 -2.26 -11.99
C LEU A 150 2.15 -1.63 -13.14
N ILE A 151 0.83 -1.59 -12.97
CA ILE A 151 -0.08 -0.86 -13.84
C ILE A 151 -0.64 0.32 -13.06
N PHE A 152 -0.53 1.52 -13.63
CA PHE A 152 -1.01 2.74 -13.00
C PHE A 152 -1.52 3.73 -14.04
N TYR A 153 -2.22 4.75 -13.57
CA TYR A 153 -2.54 5.94 -14.35
C TYR A 153 -2.61 7.16 -13.42
N ILE A 154 -2.54 8.35 -14.01
CA ILE A 154 -2.71 9.62 -13.29
C ILE A 154 -4.06 10.19 -13.69
N GLU A 155 -4.87 10.66 -12.73
CA GLU A 155 -6.16 11.28 -13.05
C GLU A 155 -6.00 12.56 -13.89
N PRO A 156 -6.86 12.82 -14.89
CA PRO A 156 -6.79 14.02 -15.73
C PRO A 156 -6.94 15.35 -14.99
N ASP A 157 -7.59 15.36 -13.83
CA ASP A 157 -7.87 16.55 -13.02
C ASP A 157 -6.71 16.95 -12.09
N ILE A 158 -5.56 16.27 -12.20
CA ILE A 158 -4.36 16.61 -11.42
C ILE A 158 -3.97 18.09 -11.60
N PRO A 159 -3.72 18.85 -10.51
CA PRO A 159 -3.42 20.27 -10.57
C PRO A 159 -2.31 20.63 -11.56
N GLU A 160 -2.46 21.76 -12.25
CA GLU A 160 -1.46 22.24 -13.21
C GLU A 160 -0.09 22.52 -12.60
N SER A 161 -0.02 22.77 -11.29
CA SER A 161 1.23 23.00 -10.57
C SER A 161 2.08 21.74 -10.36
N ILE A 162 1.52 20.55 -10.60
CA ILE A 162 2.22 19.28 -10.41
C ILE A 162 2.70 18.77 -11.77
N HIS A 163 4.02 18.77 -11.96
CA HIS A 163 4.67 18.30 -13.19
C HIS A 163 5.48 17.02 -13.00
N THR A 164 5.81 16.69 -11.74
CA THR A 164 6.62 15.52 -11.39
C THR A 164 5.97 14.78 -10.23
N LEU A 165 5.85 13.47 -10.37
CA LEU A 165 5.46 12.55 -9.31
C LEU A 165 6.57 11.54 -9.09
N THR A 166 6.94 11.29 -7.84
CA THR A 166 7.89 10.24 -7.49
C THR A 166 7.14 9.11 -6.81
N LEU A 167 7.12 7.93 -7.43
CA LEU A 167 6.65 6.70 -6.83
C LEU A 167 7.84 5.97 -6.19
N SER A 168 7.86 5.93 -4.86
CA SER A 168 8.88 5.23 -4.10
C SER A 168 8.29 3.98 -3.44
N TYR A 169 9.01 2.87 -3.52
CA TYR A 169 8.72 1.66 -2.77
C TYR A 169 9.83 1.37 -1.77
N THR A 170 9.44 1.08 -0.53
CA THR A 170 10.37 0.55 0.49
C THR A 170 10.04 -0.91 0.75
N LEU A 171 11.02 -1.78 0.57
CA LEU A 171 10.91 -3.22 0.75
C LEU A 171 11.28 -3.62 2.17
N TYR A 172 10.42 -4.39 2.82
CA TYR A 172 10.60 -4.93 4.17
C TYR A 172 10.63 -6.46 4.17
N ASP A 173 11.46 -7.05 5.03
CA ASP A 173 11.37 -8.46 5.38
C ASP A 173 10.24 -8.65 6.40
N ILE A 174 9.25 -9.47 6.04
CA ILE A 174 8.12 -9.80 6.90
C ILE A 174 8.05 -11.31 7.15
N THR A 175 9.13 -12.05 6.90
CA THR A 175 9.17 -13.53 7.01
C THR A 175 8.71 -14.02 8.38
N GLU A 176 9.02 -13.31 9.46
CA GLU A 176 8.59 -13.68 10.82
C GLU A 176 7.08 -13.44 11.06
N LYS A 177 6.46 -12.51 10.32
CA LYS A 177 5.04 -12.15 10.44
C LYS A 177 4.15 -12.86 9.42
N ALA A 178 4.72 -13.25 8.29
CA ALA A 178 4.07 -14.07 7.26
C ALA A 178 4.12 -15.52 7.73
N ASP A 179 3.09 -15.95 8.47
CA ASP A 179 2.96 -17.31 8.99
C ASP A 179 3.32 -18.39 7.94
N VAL A 180 4.06 -19.40 8.39
CA VAL A 180 4.69 -20.52 7.66
C VAL A 180 3.69 -21.32 6.77
N SER A 181 2.38 -21.08 6.89
CA SER A 181 1.32 -21.79 6.18
C SER A 181 1.21 -21.45 4.69
N GLU A 182 1.61 -20.24 4.28
CA GLU A 182 1.52 -19.80 2.87
C GLU A 182 2.73 -20.25 2.04
N ILE A 183 3.91 -20.35 2.66
CA ILE A 183 5.16 -20.79 2.02
C ILE A 183 5.08 -22.28 1.62
N ALA A 184 4.31 -23.09 2.35
CA ALA A 184 4.14 -24.52 2.11
C ALA A 184 3.21 -24.86 0.93
N LYS A 185 2.40 -23.91 0.42
CA LYS A 185 1.42 -24.18 -0.66
C LYS A 185 1.96 -23.92 -2.07
N THR A 186 3.10 -23.22 -2.20
CA THR A 186 3.58 -22.70 -3.50
C THR A 186 4.80 -23.45 -4.07
N SER A 187 5.28 -24.52 -3.43
CA SER A 187 6.33 -25.38 -4.01
C SER A 187 5.85 -26.82 -4.19
N PRO A 188 6.05 -27.45 -5.36
CA PRO A 188 5.89 -28.89 -5.49
C PRO A 188 6.94 -29.58 -4.60
N PRO A 189 6.62 -30.77 -4.05
CA PRO A 189 7.54 -31.47 -3.17
C PRO A 189 8.82 -31.79 -3.94
N ILE A 190 9.96 -31.40 -3.37
CA ILE A 190 11.27 -31.95 -3.73
C ILE A 190 11.20 -33.41 -3.28
N THR A 191 10.81 -34.31 -4.19
CA THR A 191 11.00 -35.76 -3.99
C THR A 191 12.50 -36.04 -4.05
N SER A 192 13.13 -35.97 -2.89
CA SER A 192 14.38 -36.67 -2.61
C SER A 192 14.10 -38.17 -2.57
N ASP A 193 14.03 -38.80 -3.74
CA ASP A 193 14.02 -40.26 -3.86
C ASP A 193 14.77 -40.69 -5.12
N VAL A 194 16.07 -40.37 -5.15
CA VAL A 194 17.05 -41.05 -6.01
C VAL A 194 18.14 -41.55 -5.09
N MET A 195 17.90 -42.67 -4.41
CA MET A 195 18.95 -43.55 -3.87
C MET A 195 18.32 -44.85 -3.33
N GLN A 196 17.91 -45.79 -4.21
CA GLN A 196 18.00 -47.23 -3.92
C GLN A 196 17.62 -48.06 -5.16
N GLY A 197 18.52 -48.96 -5.58
CA GLY A 197 18.14 -50.11 -6.40
C GLY A 197 18.87 -50.30 -7.73
N ALA A 198 20.21 -50.27 -7.76
CA ALA A 198 20.99 -50.87 -8.84
C ALA A 198 21.90 -51.97 -8.28
N THR A 199 21.31 -53.13 -8.00
CA THR A 199 22.02 -54.41 -7.85
C THR A 199 21.00 -55.55 -8.00
N HIS A 200 20.92 -56.15 -9.19
CA HIS A 200 21.03 -57.59 -9.41
C HIS A 200 20.68 -57.97 -10.86
N GLU A 201 21.52 -58.82 -11.41
CA GLU A 201 21.45 -59.55 -12.68
C GLU A 201 20.14 -60.34 -12.85
N PHE A 202 19.59 -60.36 -14.07
CA PHE A 202 19.44 -61.54 -14.94
C PHE A 202 18.98 -61.11 -16.34
#